data_AF-A0A0C3ETN7-F1
#
_entry.id   AF-A0A0C3ETN7-F1
#
_cell.length_a   1.000
_cell.length_b   1.000
_cell.length_c   1.000
_cell.angle_alpha   90.00
_cell.angle_beta   90.00
_cell.angle_gamma   90.00
#
_symmetry.space_group_name_H-M   'P 1'
#
loop_
_entity.id
_entity.type
_entity.pdbx_description
1 polymer ?
#
loop_
_entity_poly.entity_id
_entity_poly.type
_entity_poly.pdbx_seq_one_letter_code
_entity_poly.pdbx_strand_id
1 'polypeptide(L)'
;NGPFDAMKKIYSAHGVAGIYKGQGVTLLREATGYGVYFLAYEKLMQREMAQKGIKREEISPTHAVLYGATAGYALWAVIYPIDMVKSRIQTDGFSPSTGQKYKSAVDCVRIAWRADGIRAFTRGLGPTLIRSPFANGATFLGFEMANRLLNS
;
A
#
# COMPACT_ATOMS: atom_id res chain seq x y z
N ASN A 1 -16.10 -2.78 24.62
CA ASN A 1 -15.30 -1.78 23.90
C ASN A 1 -13.93 -2.34 23.53
N GLY A 2 -13.87 -3.23 22.55
CA GLY A 2 -12.63 -3.84 22.05
C GLY A 2 -12.79 -4.36 20.61
N PRO A 3 -11.75 -4.93 19.99
CA PRO A 3 -11.79 -5.34 18.57
C PRO A 3 -12.89 -6.37 18.25
N PHE A 4 -13.08 -7.36 19.13
CA PHE A 4 -14.13 -8.37 18.99
C PHE A 4 -15.53 -7.78 19.12
N ASP A 5 -15.72 -6.81 20.02
CA ASP A 5 -16.97 -6.09 20.19
C ASP A 5 -17.29 -5.21 18.97
N ALA A 6 -16.28 -4.53 18.41
CA ALA A 6 -16.42 -3.78 17.15
C ALA A 6 -16.82 -4.69 15.99
N MET A 7 -16.14 -5.84 15.83
CA MET A 7 -16.45 -6.82 14.80
C MET A 7 -17.87 -7.36 14.94
N LYS A 8 -18.29 -7.73 16.16
CA LYS A 8 -19.64 -8.21 16.45
C LYS A 8 -20.70 -7.16 16.11
N LYS A 9 -20.47 -5.89 16.47
CA LYS A 9 -21.37 -4.76 16.18
C LYS A 9 -21.48 -4.48 14.67
N ILE A 10 -20.36 -4.50 13.95
CA ILE A 10 -20.35 -4.31 12.49
C ILE A 10 -21.10 -5.44 11.81
N TYR A 11 -20.82 -6.69 12.21
CA TYR A 11 -21.48 -7.87 11.65
C TYR A 11 -22.99 -7.87 11.93
N SER A 12 -23.42 -7.55 13.15
CA SER A 12 -24.84 -7.51 13.49
C SER A 12 -25.60 -6.41 12.74
N ALA A 13 -24.94 -5.31 12.37
CA ALA A 13 -25.59 -4.17 11.70
C ALA A 13 -25.51 -4.22 10.16
N HIS A 14 -24.42 -4.75 9.60
CA HIS A 14 -24.13 -4.67 8.16
C HIS A 14 -23.68 -6.01 7.54
N GLY A 15 -23.69 -7.09 8.33
CA GLY A 15 -23.27 -8.42 7.90
C GLY A 15 -21.81 -8.49 7.46
N VAL A 16 -21.51 -9.49 6.63
CA VAL A 16 -20.17 -9.73 6.08
C VAL A 16 -19.67 -8.56 5.23
N ALA A 17 -20.55 -7.93 4.46
CA ALA A 17 -20.20 -6.79 3.61
C ALA A 17 -19.65 -5.61 4.42
N GLY A 18 -20.11 -5.43 5.66
CA GLY A 18 -19.57 -4.41 6.57
C GLY A 18 -18.11 -4.65 6.96
N ILE A 19 -17.73 -5.92 7.17
CA ILE A 19 -16.35 -6.30 7.51
C ILE A 19 -15.41 -6.06 6.32
N TYR A 20 -15.86 -6.34 5.10
CA TYR A 20 -15.08 -6.18 3.87
C TYR A 20 -15.24 -4.82 3.19
N LYS A 21 -15.73 -3.80 3.91
CA LYS A 21 -15.88 -2.45 3.36
C LYS A 21 -14.53 -1.94 2.84
N GLY A 22 -14.49 -1.54 1.58
CA GLY A 22 -13.26 -1.05 0.93
C GLY A 22 -12.28 -2.15 0.48
N GLN A 23 -12.66 -3.44 0.55
CA GLN A 23 -11.82 -4.54 0.06
C GLN A 23 -11.54 -4.44 -1.45
N GLY A 24 -12.53 -4.03 -2.26
CA GLY A 24 -12.33 -3.84 -3.70
C GLY A 24 -11.24 -2.80 -4.02
N VAL A 25 -11.24 -1.67 -3.30
CA VAL A 25 -10.20 -0.63 -3.43
C VAL A 25 -8.84 -1.17 -2.95
N THR A 26 -8.85 -2.03 -1.93
CA THR A 26 -7.64 -2.68 -1.43
C THR A 26 -7.05 -3.61 -2.48
N LEU A 27 -7.85 -4.47 -3.10
CA LEU A 27 -7.38 -5.38 -4.17
C LEU A 27 -6.80 -4.60 -5.34
N LEU A 28 -7.45 -3.51 -5.76
CA LEU A 28 -6.94 -2.66 -6.82
C LEU A 28 -5.59 -2.03 -6.45
N ARG A 29 -5.45 -1.53 -5.21
CA ARG A 29 -4.19 -0.99 -4.68
C ARG A 29 -3.08 -2.03 -4.73
N GLU A 30 -3.32 -3.25 -4.25
CA GLU A 30 -2.31 -4.32 -4.24
C GLU A 30 -1.91 -4.71 -5.66
N ALA A 31 -2.89 -4.98 -6.54
CA ALA A 31 -2.63 -5.39 -7.92
C ALA A 31 -1.81 -4.34 -8.67
N THR A 32 -2.19 -3.07 -8.56
CA THR A 32 -1.49 -1.96 -9.21
C THR A 32 -0.09 -1.77 -8.59
N GLY A 33 0.02 -1.87 -7.26
CA GLY A 33 1.27 -1.72 -6.54
C GLY A 33 2.31 -2.76 -6.94
N TYR A 34 1.94 -4.04 -6.88
CA TYR A 34 2.83 -5.12 -7.28
C TYR A 34 3.21 -5.02 -8.76
N GLY A 35 2.27 -4.69 -9.64
CA GLY A 35 2.55 -4.47 -11.06
C GLY A 35 3.63 -3.40 -11.28
N VAL A 36 3.47 -2.22 -10.67
CA VAL A 36 4.44 -1.13 -10.78
C VAL A 36 5.78 -1.49 -10.17
N TYR A 37 5.78 -2.15 -9.01
CA TYR A 37 7.00 -2.56 -8.33
C TYR A 37 7.82 -3.52 -9.20
N PHE A 38 7.21 -4.61 -9.68
CA PHE A 38 7.92 -5.59 -10.51
C PHE A 38 8.36 -4.97 -11.83
N LEU A 39 7.52 -4.16 -12.48
CA LEU A 39 7.91 -3.47 -13.71
C LEU A 39 9.10 -2.54 -13.50
N ALA A 40 9.10 -1.73 -12.44
CA ALA A 40 10.19 -0.82 -12.14
C ALA A 40 11.48 -1.57 -11.80
N TYR A 41 11.38 -2.60 -10.97
CA TYR A 41 12.50 -3.44 -10.55
C TYR A 41 13.13 -4.17 -11.74
N GLU A 42 12.32 -4.91 -12.51
CA GLU A 42 12.79 -5.67 -13.68
C GLU A 42 13.40 -4.75 -14.74
N LYS A 43 12.80 -3.57 -14.98
CA LYS A 43 13.34 -2.61 -15.95
C LYS A 43 14.72 -2.08 -15.54
N LEU A 44 14.96 -1.85 -14.25
CA LEU A 44 16.27 -1.42 -13.74
C LEU A 44 17.30 -2.54 -13.85
N MET A 45 16.92 -3.77 -13.45
CA MET A 45 17.77 -4.95 -13.57
C MET A 45 18.14 -5.23 -15.04
N GLN A 46 17.17 -5.25 -15.94
CA GLN A 46 17.38 -5.47 -17.39
C GLN A 46 18.26 -4.39 -18.01
N ARG A 47 18.11 -3.12 -17.58
CA ARG A 47 18.95 -2.03 -18.06
C ARG A 47 20.41 -2.23 -17.64
N GLU A 48 20.67 -2.63 -16.41
CA GLU A 48 22.04 -2.91 -15.96
C GLU A 48 22.64 -4.11 -16.72
N MET A 49 21.87 -5.20 -16.87
CA MET A 49 22.27 -6.37 -17.65
C MET A 49 22.64 -5.99 -19.09
N ALA A 50 21.81 -5.19 -19.76
CA ALA A 50 22.06 -4.75 -21.13
C ALA A 50 23.27 -3.82 -21.25
N GLN A 51 23.50 -2.93 -20.27
CA GLN A 51 24.60 -1.99 -20.29
C GLN A 51 25.96 -2.63 -20.01
N LYS A 52 26.00 -3.62 -19.10
CA LYS A 52 27.23 -4.30 -18.69
C LYS A 52 27.46 -5.63 -19.39
N GLY A 53 26.47 -6.14 -20.13
CA GLY A 53 26.52 -7.46 -20.76
C GLY A 53 26.55 -8.63 -19.76
N ILE A 54 26.05 -8.41 -18.54
CA ILE A 54 26.11 -9.38 -17.44
C ILE A 54 24.79 -10.12 -17.26
N LYS A 55 24.86 -11.30 -16.63
CA LYS A 55 23.68 -12.06 -16.19
C LYS A 55 23.11 -11.50 -14.90
N ARG A 56 21.86 -11.88 -14.59
CA ARG A 56 21.14 -11.43 -13.39
C ARG A 56 21.87 -11.79 -12.09
N GLU A 57 22.50 -12.97 -12.03
CA GLU A 57 23.26 -13.44 -10.87
C GLU A 57 24.52 -12.61 -10.58
N GLU A 58 25.03 -11.91 -11.59
CA GLU A 58 26.23 -11.08 -11.49
C GLU A 58 25.92 -9.65 -11.03
N ILE A 59 24.64 -9.30 -10.88
CA ILE A 59 24.23 -8.01 -10.35
C ILE A 59 24.63 -7.93 -8.89
N SER A 60 25.38 -6.88 -8.56
CA SER A 60 25.82 -6.62 -7.19
C SER A 60 24.61 -6.58 -6.24
N PRO A 61 24.68 -7.24 -5.07
CA PRO A 61 23.60 -7.20 -4.06
C PRO A 61 23.19 -5.77 -3.70
N THR A 62 24.16 -4.84 -3.63
CA THR A 62 23.89 -3.42 -3.37
C THR A 62 23.04 -2.78 -4.47
N HIS A 63 23.30 -3.09 -5.74
CA HIS A 63 22.51 -2.59 -6.86
C HIS A 63 21.10 -3.18 -6.82
N ALA A 64 20.96 -4.47 -6.54
CA ALA A 64 19.66 -5.12 -6.37
C ALA A 64 18.84 -4.48 -5.24
N VAL A 65 19.46 -4.16 -4.09
CA VAL A 65 18.80 -3.43 -2.99
C VAL A 65 18.39 -2.02 -3.43
N LEU A 66 19.26 -1.28 -4.10
CA LEU A 66 18.95 0.07 -4.59
C LEU A 66 17.77 0.05 -5.59
N TYR A 67 17.75 -0.89 -6.53
CA TYR A 67 16.66 -1.03 -7.48
C TYR A 67 15.35 -1.44 -6.80
N GLY A 68 15.43 -2.32 -5.80
CA GLY A 68 14.28 -2.66 -4.96
C GLY A 68 13.73 -1.45 -4.21
N ALA A 69 14.61 -0.58 -3.69
CA ALA A 69 14.21 0.66 -3.03
C ALA A 69 13.58 1.65 -4.03
N THR A 70 14.19 1.86 -5.20
CA THR A 70 13.64 2.71 -6.27
C THR A 70 12.28 2.22 -6.75
N ALA A 71 12.12 0.91 -6.95
CA ALA A 71 10.84 0.30 -7.29
C ALA A 71 9.81 0.50 -6.19
N GLY A 72 10.21 0.44 -4.92
CA GLY A 72 9.36 0.76 -3.77
C GLY A 72 8.86 2.20 -3.77
N TYR A 73 9.73 3.17 -4.08
CA TYR A 73 9.32 4.57 -4.23
C TYR A 73 8.34 4.77 -5.40
N ALA A 74 8.59 4.12 -6.54
CA ALA A 74 7.70 4.16 -7.70
C ALA A 74 6.32 3.55 -7.38
N LEU A 75 6.29 2.41 -6.68
CA LEU A 75 5.07 1.81 -6.16
C LEU A 75 4.31 2.82 -5.31
N TRP A 76 4.95 3.43 -4.31
CA TRP A 76 4.28 4.36 -3.42
C TRP A 76 3.74 5.59 -4.16
N ALA A 77 4.50 6.14 -5.12
CA ALA A 77 4.03 7.26 -5.93
C ALA A 77 2.73 6.95 -6.69
N VAL A 78 2.55 5.72 -7.17
CA VAL A 78 1.35 5.31 -7.93
C VAL A 78 0.20 4.87 -7.03
N ILE A 79 0.46 4.12 -5.96
CA ILE A 79 -0.61 3.57 -5.12
C ILE A 79 -1.17 4.57 -4.12
N TYR A 80 -0.42 5.63 -3.79
CA TYR A 80 -0.78 6.53 -2.70
C TYR A 80 -2.16 7.19 -2.87
N PRO A 81 -2.57 7.66 -4.06
CA PRO A 81 -3.94 8.12 -4.30
C PRO A 81 -5.01 7.06 -4.00
N ILE A 82 -4.75 5.80 -4.38
CA ILE A 82 -5.66 4.68 -4.15
C ILE A 82 -5.73 4.34 -2.65
N ASP A 83 -4.58 4.37 -1.96
CA ASP A 83 -4.46 4.15 -0.53
C ASP A 83 -5.21 5.20 0.29
N MET A 84 -5.17 6.46 -0.15
CA MET A 84 -5.96 7.55 0.42
C MET A 84 -7.46 7.32 0.28
N VAL A 85 -7.94 6.91 -0.89
CA VAL A 85 -9.36 6.58 -1.12
C VAL A 85 -9.78 5.37 -0.28
N LYS A 86 -8.96 4.31 -0.26
CA LYS A 86 -9.16 3.12 0.59
C LYS A 86 -9.34 3.53 2.04
N SER A 87 -8.41 4.32 2.58
CA SER A 87 -8.43 4.74 3.97
C SER A 87 -9.68 5.55 4.30
N ARG A 88 -10.08 6.47 3.42
CA ARG A 88 -11.34 7.24 3.59
C ARG A 88 -12.58 6.36 3.58
N ILE A 89 -12.68 5.40 2.64
CA ILE A 89 -13.83 4.48 2.57
C ILE A 89 -13.90 3.56 3.79
N GLN A 90 -12.76 3.03 4.25
CA GLN A 90 -12.71 2.13 5.42
C GLN A 90 -13.05 2.83 6.73
N THR A 91 -12.75 4.13 6.84
CA THR A 91 -13.05 4.95 8.02
C THR A 91 -14.38 5.68 7.95
N ASP A 92 -15.07 5.65 6.81
CA ASP A 92 -16.35 6.32 6.62
C ASP A 92 -17.49 5.60 7.37
N GLY A 93 -18.58 6.33 7.65
CA GLY A 93 -19.81 5.75 8.17
C GLY A 93 -20.46 4.75 7.21
N PHE A 94 -21.25 3.81 7.72
CA PHE A 94 -21.87 2.76 6.90
C PHE A 94 -23.20 3.17 6.26
N SER A 95 -23.87 4.19 6.81
CA SER A 95 -25.16 4.72 6.37
C SER A 95 -25.20 6.24 6.60
N PRO A 96 -26.03 7.02 5.89
CA PRO A 96 -26.19 8.45 6.16
C PRO A 96 -26.53 8.76 7.62
N SER A 97 -27.32 7.90 8.27
CA SER A 97 -27.66 8.03 9.69
C SER A 97 -26.47 7.80 10.64
N THR A 98 -25.42 7.11 10.17
CA THR A 98 -24.19 6.85 10.92
C THR A 98 -23.01 7.69 10.41
N GLY A 99 -23.29 8.72 9.60
CA GLY A 99 -22.28 9.67 9.12
C GLY A 99 -21.53 9.25 7.86
N GLN A 100 -22.12 8.42 7.00
CA GLN A 100 -21.57 8.11 5.68
C GLN A 100 -21.43 9.37 4.82
N LYS A 101 -20.20 9.65 4.38
CA LYS A 101 -19.85 10.79 3.53
C LYS A 101 -19.72 10.42 2.07
N TYR A 102 -19.41 9.16 1.77
CA TYR A 102 -19.11 8.70 0.41
C TYR A 102 -20.03 7.57 -0.01
N LYS A 103 -20.71 7.72 -1.15
CA LYS A 103 -21.57 6.66 -1.72
C LYS A 103 -20.76 5.56 -2.41
N SER A 104 -19.57 5.90 -2.90
CA SER A 104 -18.65 4.96 -3.56
C SER A 104 -17.21 5.49 -3.53
N ALA A 105 -16.24 4.66 -3.92
CA ALA A 105 -14.85 5.09 -4.08
C ALA A 105 -14.71 6.23 -5.13
N VAL A 106 -15.48 6.17 -6.23
CA VAL A 106 -15.48 7.22 -7.26
C VAL A 106 -16.07 8.52 -6.71
N ASP A 107 -17.11 8.43 -5.89
CA ASP A 107 -17.70 9.58 -5.20
C ASP A 107 -16.70 10.22 -4.24
N CYS A 108 -15.94 9.40 -3.50
CA CYS A 108 -14.83 9.86 -2.66
C CYS A 108 -13.78 10.63 -3.44
N VAL A 109 -13.36 10.13 -4.62
CA VAL A 109 -12.43 10.83 -5.52
C VAL A 109 -13.00 12.17 -5.96
N ARG A 110 -14.26 12.22 -6.40
CA ARG A 110 -14.91 13.45 -6.87
C ARG A 110 -15.00 14.50 -5.76
N ILE A 111 -15.42 14.10 -4.56
CA ILE A 111 -15.54 14.99 -3.41
C ILE A 111 -14.15 15.49 -2.99
N ALA A 112 -13.15 14.61 -2.92
CA ALA A 112 -11.78 14.97 -2.57
C ALA A 112 -11.16 15.95 -3.58
N TRP A 113 -11.36 15.70 -4.87
CA TRP A 113 -10.87 16.56 -5.95
C TRP A 113 -11.50 17.95 -5.91
N ARG A 114 -12.82 18.04 -5.69
CA ARG A 114 -13.50 19.34 -5.57
C ARG A 114 -13.07 20.14 -4.35
N ALA A 115 -12.73 19.48 -3.25
CA ALA A 115 -12.33 20.13 -2.00
C ALA A 115 -10.88 20.66 -2.03
N ASP A 116 -9.92 19.80 -2.40
CA ASP A 116 -8.48 20.07 -2.23
C ASP A 116 -7.66 19.82 -3.52
N GLY A 117 -8.32 19.47 -4.64
CA GLY A 117 -7.66 19.15 -5.91
C GLY A 117 -6.63 18.03 -5.78
N ILE A 118 -5.48 18.19 -6.46
CA ILE A 118 -4.38 17.21 -6.42
C ILE A 118 -3.78 17.04 -5.03
N ARG A 119 -3.81 18.09 -4.19
CA ARG A 119 -3.25 18.06 -2.84
C ARG A 119 -4.00 17.07 -1.95
N ALA A 120 -5.28 16.81 -2.23
CA ALA A 120 -6.06 15.80 -1.56
C ALA A 120 -5.41 14.41 -1.62
N PHE A 121 -4.74 14.10 -2.74
CA PHE A 121 -4.18 12.80 -3.05
C PHE A 121 -2.71 12.66 -2.69
N THR A 122 -2.01 13.75 -2.37
CA THR A 122 -0.58 13.74 -2.00
C THR A 122 -0.34 14.08 -0.52
N ARG A 123 -1.37 14.54 0.20
CA ARG A 123 -1.32 14.90 1.62
C ARG A 123 -1.01 13.68 2.49
N GLY A 124 0.24 13.58 2.94
CA GLY A 124 0.74 12.50 3.80
C GLY A 124 1.72 11.53 3.11
N LEU A 125 2.03 11.76 1.83
CA LEU A 125 3.01 10.96 1.09
C LEU A 125 4.40 11.07 1.75
N GLY A 126 4.82 12.27 2.15
CA GLY A 126 6.12 12.48 2.83
C GLY A 126 6.30 11.60 4.07
N PRO A 127 5.41 11.67 5.08
CA PRO A 127 5.44 10.77 6.23
C PRO A 127 5.42 9.29 5.86
N THR A 128 4.66 8.91 4.83
CA THR A 128 4.58 7.51 4.36
C THR A 128 5.91 7.03 3.79
N LEU A 129 6.55 7.85 2.96
CA LEU A 129 7.84 7.56 2.36
C LEU A 129 8.95 7.51 3.41
N ILE A 130 8.94 8.42 4.39
CA ILE A 130 9.90 8.39 5.51
C ILE A 130 9.73 7.13 6.34
N ARG A 131 8.48 6.74 6.65
CA ARG A 131 8.18 5.55 7.46
C ARG A 131 8.54 4.23 6.76
N SER A 132 8.43 4.16 5.44
CA SER A 132 8.51 2.88 4.70
C SER A 132 9.86 2.16 4.88
N PRO A 133 11.03 2.81 4.76
CA PRO A 133 12.33 2.15 4.99
C PRO A 133 12.48 1.59 6.41
N PHE A 134 12.04 2.34 7.43
CA PHE A 134 12.14 1.88 8.83
C PHE A 134 11.25 0.67 9.10
N ALA A 135 10.01 0.68 8.62
CA ALA A 135 9.08 -0.43 8.79
C ALA A 135 9.57 -1.70 8.08
N ASN A 136 10.08 -1.55 6.85
CA ASN A 136 10.63 -2.67 6.09
C ASN A 136 11.92 -3.21 6.75
N GLY A 137 12.81 -2.32 7.21
CA GLY A 137 14.04 -2.71 7.93
C GLY A 137 13.75 -3.48 9.22
N ALA A 138 12.78 -3.03 10.02
CA ALA A 138 12.36 -3.74 11.23
C ALA A 138 11.79 -5.14 10.90
N THR A 139 11.05 -5.27 9.80
CA THR A 139 10.50 -6.57 9.35
C THR A 139 11.62 -7.54 8.96
N PHE A 140 12.61 -7.08 8.19
CA PHE A 140 13.76 -7.91 7.80
C PHE A 140 14.61 -8.31 9.01
N LEU A 141 14.82 -7.40 9.95
CA LEU A 141 15.54 -7.70 11.20
C LEU A 141 14.81 -8.79 12.01
N GLY A 142 13.49 -8.65 12.18
CA GLY A 142 12.69 -9.65 12.89
C GLY A 142 12.72 -11.01 12.20
N PHE A 143 12.62 -11.04 10.87
CA PHE A 143 12.73 -12.27 10.09
C PHE A 143 14.11 -12.94 10.26
N GLU A 144 15.19 -12.16 10.19
CA GLU A 144 16.56 -12.65 10.37
C GLU A 144 16.76 -13.24 11.78
N MET A 145 16.26 -12.57 12.81
CA MET A 145 16.31 -13.08 14.18
C MET A 145 15.51 -14.38 14.34
N ALA A 146 14.30 -14.44 13.78
CA ALA A 146 13.46 -15.64 13.84
C ALA A 146 14.10 -16.83 13.11
N ASN A 147 14.66 -16.61 11.91
CA ASN A 147 15.37 -17.66 11.17
C ASN A 147 16.59 -18.16 11.92
N ARG A 148 17.36 -17.27 12.57
CA ARG A 148 18.50 -17.69 13.38
C ARG A 148 18.07 -18.57 14.55
N LEU A 149 16.98 -18.20 15.24
CA LEU A 149 16.45 -18.99 16.35
C LEU A 149 15.89 -20.35 15.92
N LEU A 150 15.25 -20.42 14.75
CA LEU A 150 14.66 -21.66 14.23
C LEU A 150 15.69 -22.62 13.60
N ASN A 151 16.79 -22.08 13.08
CA ASN A 151 17.90 -22.86 12.52
C ASN A 151 19.02 -23.13 13.55
N SER A 152 18.81 -22.80 14.83
CA SER A 152 19.68 -23.17 15.97
C SER A 152 19.11 -24.38 16.70
#